data_AF-A0A3R9NN43-F1
#
_entry.id   AF-A0A3R9NN43-F1
#
_cell.length_a   1.000
_cell.length_b   1.000
_cell.length_c   1.000
_cell.angle_alpha   90.00
_cell.angle_beta   90.00
_cell.angle_gamma   90.00
#
_symmetry.space_group_name_H-M   'P 1'
#
loop_
_entity.id
_entity.type
_entity.pdbx_description
1 polymer ?
#
loop_
_entity_poly.entity_id
_entity_poly.type
_entity_poly.pdbx_seq_one_letter_code
_entity_poly.pdbx_strand_id
1 'polypeptide(L)'
;MTSSSETATLLLESFPELGAELQVPATRQSLYRQLSCFATFTREAAEAGQLALLKRCFEVADRLLRQGDAYLARAIENVYLHCLHLDGSTYGNQLARQLMPSRLYQTYNYPHTTMLP
;
A
#
# COMPACT_ATOMS: atom_id res chain seq x y z
N MET A 1 0.53 -9.08 17.14
CA MET A 1 0.07 -7.80 16.56
C MET A 1 1.23 -7.24 15.78
N THR A 2 1.06 -6.93 14.49
CA THR A 2 2.14 -6.31 13.72
C THR A 2 2.15 -4.82 14.06
N SER A 3 3.18 -4.39 14.78
CA SER A 3 3.29 -3.02 15.25
C SER A 3 3.64 -2.04 14.13
N SER A 4 3.41 -0.75 14.36
CA SER A 4 3.86 0.34 13.48
C SER A 4 5.37 0.28 13.24
N SER A 5 6.15 -0.18 14.22
CA SER A 5 7.60 -0.29 14.05
C SER A 5 7.99 -1.43 13.12
N GLU A 6 7.33 -2.59 13.22
CA GLU A 6 7.60 -3.74 12.35
C GLU A 6 7.20 -3.45 10.90
N THR A 7 6.09 -2.73 10.70
CA THR A 7 5.65 -2.31 9.37
C THR A 7 6.65 -1.35 8.73
N ALA A 8 7.12 -0.34 9.47
CA ALA A 8 8.18 0.57 8.99
C ALA A 8 9.46 -0.19 8.63
N THR A 9 9.91 -1.12 9.48
CA THR A 9 11.12 -1.92 9.19
C THR A 9 10.96 -2.72 7.90
N LEU A 10 9.83 -3.43 7.73
CA LEU A 10 9.59 -4.23 6.52
C LEU A 10 9.55 -3.36 5.25
N LEU A 11 8.91 -2.19 5.32
CA LEU A 11 8.87 -1.25 4.21
C LEU A 11 10.27 -0.71 3.88
N LEU A 12 11.10 -0.40 4.88
CA LEU A 12 12.48 0.07 4.68
C LEU A 12 13.41 -1.00 4.14
N GLU A 13 13.26 -2.25 4.58
CA GLU A 13 14.01 -3.39 4.03
C GLU A 13 13.64 -3.65 2.56
N SER A 14 12.36 -3.45 2.21
CA SER A 14 11.86 -3.67 0.86
C SER A 14 12.17 -2.49 -0.07
N PHE A 15 12.11 -1.27 0.45
CA PHE A 15 12.23 0.02 -0.26
C PHE A 15 13.04 1.01 0.59
N PRO A 16 14.38 0.94 0.55
CA PRO A 16 15.24 1.87 1.26
C PRO A 16 14.99 3.35 0.91
N GLU A 17 14.44 3.61 -0.28
CA GLU A 17 14.08 4.93 -0.79
C GLU A 17 13.02 5.63 0.06
N LEU A 18 12.16 4.86 0.74
CA LEU A 18 11.19 5.39 1.71
C LEU A 18 11.84 5.89 3.02
N GLY A 19 13.16 5.71 3.17
CA GLY A 19 13.95 6.07 4.34
C GLY A 19 13.68 7.47 4.88
N ALA A 20 13.69 8.47 3.99
CA ALA A 20 13.52 9.86 4.39
C ALA A 20 12.14 10.13 5.01
N GLU A 21 11.08 9.49 4.49
CA GLU A 21 9.72 9.71 4.97
C GLU A 21 9.35 8.84 6.17
N LEU A 22 9.76 7.57 6.17
CA LEU A 22 9.42 6.61 7.22
C LEU A 22 10.23 6.83 8.51
N GLN A 23 11.38 7.49 8.44
CA GLN A 23 12.17 7.81 9.63
C GLN A 23 11.70 9.08 10.35
N VAL A 24 10.83 9.89 9.74
CA VAL A 24 10.21 11.03 10.41
C VAL A 24 9.47 10.53 11.66
N PRO A 25 9.71 11.08 12.86
CA PRO A 25 9.14 10.55 14.10
C PRO A 25 7.61 10.37 14.06
N ALA A 26 6.90 11.34 13.48
CA ALA A 26 5.45 11.28 13.32
C ALA A 26 4.99 10.13 12.39
N THR A 27 5.74 9.84 11.34
CA THR A 27 5.44 8.74 10.40
C THR A 27 5.82 7.40 11.01
N ARG A 28 6.99 7.31 11.64
CA ARG A 28 7.48 6.09 12.28
C ARG A 28 6.54 5.55 13.36
N GLN A 29 5.83 6.44 14.07
CA GLN A 29 4.89 6.06 15.14
C GLN A 29 3.47 5.76 14.64
N SER A 30 3.14 6.11 13.40
CA SER A 30 1.77 6.03 12.88
C SER A 30 1.68 5.11 11.67
N LEU A 31 1.06 3.94 11.87
CA LEU A 31 0.82 2.98 10.78
C LEU A 31 0.10 3.63 9.59
N TYR A 32 -0.93 4.43 9.87
CA TYR A 32 -1.66 5.17 8.84
C TYR A 32 -0.74 6.03 7.98
N ARG A 33 0.15 6.82 8.60
CA ARG A 33 1.09 7.68 7.87
C ARG A 33 2.10 6.86 7.06
N GLN A 34 2.59 5.75 7.60
CA GLN A 34 3.50 4.85 6.86
C GLN A 34 2.84 4.29 5.60
N LEU A 35 1.58 3.84 5.73
CA LEU A 35 0.81 3.31 4.61
C LEU A 35 0.43 4.39 3.61
N SER A 36 0.15 5.62 4.05
CA SER A 36 -0.04 6.76 3.15
C SER A 36 1.23 7.09 2.36
N CYS A 37 2.40 7.15 3.01
CA CYS A 37 3.69 7.32 2.34
C CYS A 37 3.94 6.20 1.32
N PHE A 38 3.69 4.95 1.70
CA PHE A 38 3.85 3.82 0.81
C PHE A 38 2.87 3.85 -0.38
N ALA A 39 1.64 4.31 -0.18
CA ALA A 39 0.67 4.50 -1.26
C ALA A 39 1.12 5.58 -2.25
N THR A 40 1.61 6.72 -1.75
CA THR A 40 2.18 7.78 -2.59
C THR A 40 3.33 7.26 -3.44
N PHE A 41 4.29 6.56 -2.83
CA PHE A 41 5.40 5.94 -3.54
C PHE A 41 4.94 4.94 -4.61
N THR A 42 3.92 4.13 -4.30
CA THR A 42 3.36 3.19 -5.28
C THR A 42 2.68 3.92 -6.44
N ARG A 43 1.96 5.01 -6.16
CA ARG A 43 1.30 5.83 -7.18
C ARG A 43 2.32 6.50 -8.10
N GLU A 44 3.39 7.06 -7.56
CA GLU A 44 4.48 7.64 -8.35
C GLU A 44 5.13 6.60 -9.27
N ALA A 45 5.32 5.37 -8.79
CA ALA A 45 5.80 4.27 -9.63
C ALA A 45 4.82 3.92 -10.77
N ALA A 46 3.51 3.99 -10.52
CA ALA A 46 2.49 3.78 -11.56
C ALA A 46 2.48 4.92 -12.58
N GLU A 47 2.52 6.18 -12.14
CA GLU A 47 2.56 7.36 -13.02
C GLU A 47 3.83 7.40 -13.87
N ALA A 48 4.97 7.01 -13.31
CA ALA A 48 6.25 6.92 -14.00
C ALA A 48 6.39 5.65 -14.88
N GLY A 49 5.40 4.76 -14.91
CA GLY A 49 5.44 3.52 -15.69
C GLY A 49 6.50 2.52 -15.23
N GLN A 50 6.96 2.61 -13.97
CA GLN A 50 8.00 1.74 -13.40
C GLN A 50 7.43 0.39 -12.98
N LEU A 51 7.08 -0.45 -13.96
CA LEU A 51 6.31 -1.69 -13.74
C LEU A 51 6.98 -2.68 -12.77
N ALA A 52 8.31 -2.79 -12.81
CA ALA A 52 9.05 -3.68 -11.91
C ALA A 52 8.94 -3.23 -10.45
N LEU A 53 9.05 -1.93 -10.20
CA LEU A 53 8.88 -1.36 -8.86
C LEU A 53 7.44 -1.49 -8.38
N LEU A 54 6.48 -1.18 -9.26
CA LEU A 54 5.06 -1.28 -8.98
C LEU A 54 4.65 -2.71 -8.60
N LYS A 55 5.14 -3.71 -9.33
CA LYS A 55 4.91 -5.12 -9.00
C LYS A 55 5.45 -5.47 -7.60
N ARG A 56 6.67 -5.04 -7.27
CA ARG A 56 7.24 -5.24 -5.93
C ARG A 56 6.42 -4.56 -4.84
N CYS A 57 5.91 -3.35 -5.09
CA CYS A 57 5.03 -2.65 -4.16
C CYS A 57 3.78 -3.48 -3.86
N PHE A 58 3.13 -4.02 -4.90
CA PHE A 58 1.94 -4.85 -4.70
C PHE A 58 2.23 -6.20 -4.05
N GLU A 59 3.38 -6.83 -4.32
CA GLU A 59 3.80 -8.04 -3.62
C GLU A 59 4.00 -7.80 -2.11
N VAL A 60 4.62 -6.67 -1.75
CA VAL A 60 4.79 -6.27 -0.35
C VAL A 60 3.45 -5.93 0.29
N ALA A 61 2.56 -5.22 -0.40
CA ALA A 61 1.23 -4.90 0.09
C ALA A 61 0.37 -6.17 0.31
N ASP A 62 0.41 -7.12 -0.62
CA ASP A 62 -0.28 -8.42 -0.47
C ASP A 62 0.30 -9.22 0.70
N ARG A 63 1.63 -9.20 0.88
CA ARG A 63 2.27 -9.83 2.04
C ARG A 63 1.81 -9.20 3.36
N LEU A 64 1.76 -7.87 3.45
CA LEU A 64 1.26 -7.15 4.63
C LEU A 64 -0.21 -7.48 4.92
N LEU A 65 -1.04 -7.56 3.87
CA LEU A 65 -2.45 -7.96 3.98
C LEU A 65 -2.62 -9.41 4.47
N ARG A 66 -1.72 -10.31 4.07
CA ARG A 66 -1.78 -11.74 4.42
C ARG A 66 -1.20 -12.07 5.80
N GLN A 67 -0.12 -11.41 6.17
CA GLN A 67 0.64 -11.69 7.40
C GLN A 67 0.24 -10.77 8.55
N GLY A 68 -0.39 -9.64 8.24
CA GLY A 68 -0.85 -8.69 9.23
C GLY A 68 -1.99 -9.23 10.09
N ASP A 69 -2.10 -8.68 11.30
CA ASP A 69 -3.30 -8.84 12.09
C ASP A 69 -4.50 -8.11 11.46
N ALA A 70 -5.68 -8.32 12.03
CA ALA A 70 -6.90 -7.67 11.53
C ALA A 70 -6.79 -6.14 11.47
N TYR A 71 -5.99 -5.53 12.35
CA TYR A 71 -5.79 -4.09 12.35
C TYR A 71 -4.93 -3.63 11.16
N LEU A 72 -3.80 -4.30 10.90
CA LEU A 72 -2.96 -4.01 9.74
C LEU A 72 -3.68 -4.28 8.41
N ALA A 73 -4.43 -5.38 8.32
CA ALA A 73 -5.24 -5.68 7.14
C ALA A 73 -6.25 -4.55 6.86
N ARG A 74 -6.95 -4.07 7.91
CA ARG A 74 -7.88 -2.94 7.80
C ARG A 74 -7.18 -1.62 7.46
N ALA A 75 -5.96 -1.41 7.94
CA ALA A 75 -5.19 -0.22 7.59
C ALA A 75 -4.75 -0.27 6.11
N ILE A 76 -4.35 -1.42 5.59
CA ILE A 76 -4.05 -1.60 4.16
C ILE A 76 -5.30 -1.32 3.31
N GLU A 77 -6.44 -1.88 3.70
CA GLU A 77 -7.74 -1.63 3.05
C GLU A 77 -8.09 -0.14 3.01
N ASN A 78 -8.15 0.51 4.18
CA ASN A 78 -8.71 1.86 4.30
C ASN A 78 -7.72 2.99 4.00
N VAL A 79 -6.42 2.70 3.97
CA VAL A 79 -5.37 3.72 3.77
C VAL A 79 -4.61 3.46 2.49
N TYR A 80 -3.92 2.32 2.40
CA TYR A 80 -3.03 2.07 1.28
C TYR A 80 -3.80 1.97 -0.04
N LEU A 81 -4.82 1.10 -0.08
CA LEU A 81 -5.64 0.90 -1.27
C LEU A 81 -6.51 2.12 -1.59
N HIS A 82 -7.01 2.81 -0.57
CA HIS A 82 -7.79 4.02 -0.74
C HIS A 82 -6.97 5.18 -1.34
N CYS A 83 -5.73 5.40 -0.86
CA CYS A 83 -4.86 6.48 -1.32
C CYS A 83 -4.18 6.20 -2.68
N LEU A 84 -4.28 4.98 -3.22
CA LEU A 84 -3.64 4.59 -4.46
C LEU A 84 -4.22 5.30 -5.70
N HIS A 85 -5.51 5.67 -5.69
CA HIS A 85 -6.20 6.41 -6.76
C HIS A 85 -5.91 5.91 -8.19
N LEU A 86 -5.97 4.59 -8.40
CA LEU A 86 -5.72 3.93 -9.69
C LEU A 86 -6.94 3.92 -10.63
N ASP A 87 -7.98 4.69 -10.30
CA ASP A 87 -9.25 4.82 -11.03
C ASP A 87 -9.08 5.60 -12.35
N GLY A 88 -8.03 6.39 -12.49
CA GLY A 88 -7.70 7.08 -13.74
C GLY A 88 -7.44 6.15 -14.94
N SER A 89 -7.58 6.69 -16.16
CA SER A 89 -7.41 5.96 -17.42
C SER A 89 -5.98 6.02 -17.99
N THR A 90 -5.00 6.47 -17.22
CA THR A 90 -3.61 6.48 -17.66
C THR A 90 -3.13 5.05 -17.91
N TYR A 91 -2.21 4.89 -18.86
CA TYR A 91 -1.61 3.58 -19.17
C TYR A 91 -0.99 2.94 -17.91
N GLY A 92 -0.33 3.74 -17.08
CA GLY A 92 0.20 3.34 -15.78
C GLY A 92 -0.87 2.77 -14.85
N ASN A 93 -2.00 3.46 -14.69
CA ASN A 93 -3.09 3.00 -13.83
C ASN A 93 -3.79 1.74 -14.35
N GLN A 94 -3.88 1.58 -15.67
CA GLN A 94 -4.43 0.34 -16.27
C GLN A 94 -3.51 -0.85 -15.99
N LEU A 95 -2.20 -0.68 -16.20
CA LEU A 95 -1.22 -1.73 -15.90
C LEU A 95 -1.12 -2.02 -14.40
N ALA A 96 -1.23 -1.00 -13.55
CA ALA A 96 -1.22 -1.16 -12.10
C ALA A 96 -2.29 -2.16 -11.65
N ARG A 97 -3.53 -2.02 -12.15
CA ARG A 97 -4.63 -2.95 -11.86
C ARG A 97 -4.35 -4.38 -12.35
N GLN A 98 -3.64 -4.54 -13.46
CA GLN A 98 -3.27 -5.87 -14.00
C GLN A 98 -2.12 -6.53 -13.23
N LEU A 99 -1.26 -5.73 -12.59
CA LEU A 99 -0.10 -6.21 -11.82
C LEU A 99 -0.44 -6.53 -10.36
N MET A 100 -1.61 -6.11 -9.87
CA MET A 100 -2.06 -6.42 -8.51
C MET A 100 -2.25 -7.94 -8.33
N PRO A 101 -1.71 -8.54 -7.26
CA PRO A 101 -2.03 -9.91 -6.86
C PRO A 101 -3.54 -10.09 -6.67
N SER A 102 -4.08 -11.27 -6.98
CA SER A 102 -5.53 -11.52 -7.04
C SER A 102 -6.27 -11.09 -5.77
N ARG A 103 -5.69 -11.34 -4.60
CA ARG A 103 -6.31 -10.98 -3.31
C ARG A 103 -6.30 -9.47 -3.09
N LEU A 104 -5.15 -8.82 -3.31
CA LEU A 104 -5.05 -7.37 -3.23
C LEU A 104 -6.01 -6.68 -4.20
N TYR A 105 -6.13 -7.21 -5.43
CA TYR A 105 -7.07 -6.71 -6.42
C TYR A 105 -8.53 -6.90 -6.00
N GLN A 106 -8.89 -8.06 -5.43
CA GLN A 106 -10.22 -8.30 -4.88
C GLN A 106 -10.55 -7.31 -3.76
N THR A 107 -9.60 -7.05 -2.86
CA THR A 107 -9.76 -6.08 -1.78
C THR A 107 -9.89 -4.66 -2.31
N TYR A 108 -9.11 -4.29 -3.32
CA TYR A 108 -9.19 -2.99 -4.00
C TYR A 108 -10.54 -2.76 -4.70
N ASN A 109 -11.05 -3.79 -5.38
CA ASN A 109 -12.31 -3.73 -6.12
C ASN A 109 -13.54 -3.96 -5.26
N TYR A 110 -13.39 -4.41 -4.01
CA TYR A 110 -14.54 -4.62 -3.16
C TYR A 110 -15.11 -3.23 -2.83
N PRO A 111 -16.30 -2.86 -3.34
CA PRO A 111 -16.94 -1.65 -2.87
C PRO A 111 -17.13 -1.82 -1.36
N HIS A 112 -16.88 -0.78 -0.58
CA HIS A 112 -17.24 -0.75 0.83
C HIS A 112 -18.78 -0.76 0.99
N THR A 113 -19.48 -1.76 0.45
CA THR A 113 -20.87 -2.08 0.77
C THR A 113 -20.86 -2.91 2.04
N THR A 114 -20.65 -2.27 3.19
CA THR A 114 -21.31 -2.68 4.45
C THR A 114 -21.09 -1.66 5.58
N MET A 115 -22.19 -0.98 5.91
CA MET A 115 -22.72 -0.75 7.26
C MET A 115 -22.09 0.37 8.10
N LEU A 116 -22.68 1.56 7.98
CA LEU A 116 -23.03 2.35 9.17
C LEU A 116 -24.38 1.81 9.69
N PRO A 117 -24.50 1.42 10.98
CA PRO A 117 -25.79 1.22 11.63
C PRO A 117 -26.57 2.54 11.78
#